data_AF-A0A2I0TDD7-F1
#
_entry.id   AF-A0A2I0TDD7-F1
#
_cell.length_a   1.000
_cell.length_b   1.000
_cell.length_c   1.000
_cell.angle_alpha   90.00
_cell.angle_beta   90.00
_cell.angle_gamma   90.00
#
_symmetry.space_group_name_H-M   'P 1'
#
loop_
_entity.id
_entity.type
_entity.pdbx_description
1 polymer ?
#
loop_
_entity_poly.entity_id
_entity_poly.type
_entity_poly.pdbx_seq_one_letter_code
_entity_poly.pdbx_strand_id
1 'polypeptide(L)'
;MLHHGKHWRSMCKGLVLGTLLTSFMLLLYSYAVPPLQVRKLLPADTTFVTVLRDPAYLFESSFHYFGRVIPLTWKLTGEDKLAEFLRDPWHYYDPNGFNAHYLQNLLFFDLGYDNNMNANSPLVEEHIQEIDRRFHLVMLLEYFDESLVLLKDLLCWQLEDILYFKLNARKGSTVSRLTPELYEKATSWNLIDTKLYRYFNATFWRKVEAYGRERMAKDVAELQRENEKMKSICIDGGHAVDASAIQESSMQPWQPLGEKSILGYNLKKKINKKHQKLCRKMLTPEIQYLTDLGVNLWITKLWSRVRDFLKW
;
A
#
# COMPACT_ATOMS: atom_id res chain seq x y z
N MET A 1 12.43 1.70 -45.99
CA MET A 1 13.52 1.57 -45.00
C MET A 1 12.90 1.25 -43.66
N LEU A 2 13.15 0.04 -43.18
CA LEU A 2 12.55 -0.56 -41.99
C LEU A 2 13.36 -0.14 -40.75
N HIS A 3 12.79 0.70 -39.88
CA HIS A 3 13.32 0.86 -38.52
C HIS A 3 12.59 -0.08 -37.56
N HIS A 4 13.34 -1.14 -37.25
CA HIS A 4 13.19 -2.18 -36.25
C HIS A 4 12.29 -1.83 -35.05
N GLY A 5 11.17 -2.56 -34.95
CA GLY A 5 10.35 -2.64 -33.75
C GLY A 5 11.11 -3.30 -32.60
N LYS A 6 11.05 -2.68 -31.43
CA LYS A 6 11.51 -3.30 -30.19
C LYS A 6 10.58 -4.47 -29.85
N HIS A 7 11.17 -5.66 -29.75
CA HIS A 7 10.51 -6.88 -29.30
C HIS A 7 10.08 -6.73 -27.83
N TRP A 8 8.78 -6.52 -27.60
CA TRP A 8 8.20 -6.65 -26.27
C TRP A 8 7.98 -8.13 -25.98
N ARG A 9 8.77 -8.70 -25.06
CA ARG A 9 8.46 -10.00 -24.46
C ARG A 9 7.36 -9.80 -23.43
N SER A 10 6.17 -10.28 -23.75
CA SER A 10 5.07 -10.45 -22.79
C SER A 10 5.55 -11.27 -21.60
N MET A 11 5.52 -10.68 -20.41
CA MET A 11 5.58 -11.39 -19.14
C MET A 11 4.17 -11.55 -18.57
N CYS A 12 3.24 -12.10 -19.35
CA CYS A 12 2.00 -12.64 -18.79
C CYS A 12 2.31 -13.96 -18.05
N LYS A 13 2.58 -13.90 -16.75
CA LYS A 13 2.39 -15.02 -15.82
C LYS A 13 1.86 -14.50 -14.49
N GLY A 14 0.54 -14.50 -14.36
CA GLY A 14 -0.14 -14.15 -13.12
C GLY A 14 -1.62 -13.82 -13.32
N LEU A 15 -2.36 -14.65 -14.05
CA LEU A 15 -3.82 -14.60 -14.07
C LEU A 15 -4.30 -15.33 -12.81
N VAL A 16 -4.78 -14.60 -11.80
CA VAL A 16 -5.42 -15.22 -10.63
C VAL A 16 -6.85 -15.57 -11.03
N LEU A 17 -7.13 -16.87 -11.16
CA LEU A 17 -8.50 -17.39 -11.30
C LEU A 17 -9.22 -17.18 -9.97
N GLY A 18 -10.21 -16.28 -9.96
CA GLY A 18 -11.14 -16.14 -8.84
C GLY A 18 -12.07 -17.34 -8.76
N THR A 19 -12.12 -17.97 -7.59
CA THR A 19 -13.08 -19.03 -7.25
C THR A 19 -14.48 -18.43 -7.10
N LEU A 20 -15.40 -18.89 -7.95
CA LEU A 20 -16.85 -18.75 -7.81
C LEU A 20 -17.29 -19.27 -6.43
N LEU A 21 -17.70 -18.38 -5.52
CA LEU A 21 -18.74 -18.58 -4.47
C LEU A 21 -18.90 -17.37 -3.51
N THR A 22 -18.76 -16.14 -4.01
CA THR A 22 -19.23 -14.91 -3.35
C THR A 22 -19.77 -13.98 -4.43
N SER A 23 -20.86 -13.25 -4.17
CA SER A 23 -21.61 -12.46 -5.18
C SER A 23 -20.84 -11.31 -5.86
N PHE A 24 -19.54 -11.17 -5.59
CA PHE A 24 -18.60 -10.31 -6.31
C PHE A 24 -17.18 -10.88 -6.18
N MET A 25 -16.29 -10.51 -7.10
CA MET A 25 -14.87 -10.85 -7.09
C MET A 25 -14.06 -9.58 -6.80
N LEU A 26 -13.31 -9.55 -5.69
CA LEU A 26 -12.36 -8.47 -5.41
C LEU A 26 -11.01 -8.82 -6.04
N LEU A 27 -10.65 -8.12 -7.11
CA LEU A 27 -9.32 -8.22 -7.73
C LEU A 27 -8.42 -7.14 -7.14
N LEU A 28 -7.44 -7.57 -6.35
CA LEU A 28 -6.34 -6.72 -5.90
C LEU A 28 -5.20 -6.88 -6.91
N TYR A 29 -4.78 -5.79 -7.54
CA TYR A 29 -3.68 -5.80 -8.51
C TYR A 29 -2.76 -4.62 -8.25
N SER A 30 -1.47 -4.89 -8.04
CA SER A 30 -0.41 -3.90 -7.88
C SER A 30 0.50 -3.93 -9.10
N TYR A 31 0.03 -3.38 -10.22
CA TYR A 31 0.88 -3.11 -11.37
C TYR A 31 0.47 -1.80 -12.02
N ALA A 32 1.48 -1.04 -12.43
CA ALA A 32 1.39 0.08 -13.36
C ALA A 32 0.94 -0.42 -14.76
N VAL A 33 -0.30 -0.91 -14.89
CA VAL A 33 -0.87 -1.30 -16.18
C VAL A 33 -1.61 -0.11 -16.78
N PRO A 34 -1.41 0.19 -18.08
CA PRO A 34 -2.16 1.23 -18.77
C PRO A 34 -3.68 1.06 -18.56
N PRO A 35 -4.37 2.09 -18.04
CA PRO A 35 -5.75 2.02 -17.53
C PRO A 35 -6.77 1.43 -18.52
N LEU A 36 -6.59 1.71 -19.81
CA LEU A 36 -7.48 1.31 -20.90
C LEU A 36 -7.47 -0.19 -21.20
N GLN A 37 -6.43 -0.91 -20.79
CA GLN A 37 -6.33 -2.35 -21.09
C GLN A 37 -7.07 -3.19 -20.06
N VAL A 38 -7.06 -2.79 -18.78
CA VAL A 38 -7.72 -3.54 -17.70
C VAL A 38 -9.24 -3.48 -17.82
N ARG A 39 -9.80 -2.31 -18.14
CA ARG A 39 -11.26 -2.16 -18.26
C ARG A 39 -11.87 -3.02 -19.38
N LYS A 40 -11.11 -3.34 -20.43
CA LYS A 40 -11.55 -4.24 -21.51
C LYS A 40 -11.68 -5.70 -21.08
N LEU A 41 -11.05 -6.06 -19.97
CA LEU A 41 -11.02 -7.43 -19.45
C LEU A 41 -12.06 -7.67 -18.36
N LEU A 42 -12.70 -6.61 -17.86
CA LEU A 42 -13.58 -6.66 -16.70
C LEU A 42 -15.03 -6.33 -17.09
N PRO A 43 -16.02 -6.85 -16.35
CA PRO A 43 -17.42 -6.49 -16.53
C PRO A 43 -17.66 -4.97 -16.47
N ALA A 44 -18.67 -4.50 -17.20
CA ALA A 44 -18.96 -3.07 -17.31
C ALA A 44 -19.33 -2.41 -15.98
N ASP A 45 -19.87 -3.20 -15.04
CA ASP A 45 -20.29 -2.83 -13.68
C ASP A 45 -19.15 -2.94 -12.64
N THR A 46 -17.90 -3.05 -13.09
CA THR A 46 -16.74 -3.13 -12.17
C THR A 46 -16.53 -1.82 -11.42
N THR A 47 -16.56 -1.89 -10.09
CA THR A 47 -16.15 -0.81 -9.20
C THR A 47 -14.63 -0.75 -9.07
N PHE A 48 -14.04 0.39 -9.42
CA PHE A 48 -12.61 0.66 -9.26
C PHE A 48 -12.36 1.52 -8.02
N VAL A 49 -11.48 1.03 -7.14
CA VAL A 49 -11.03 1.76 -5.95
C VAL A 49 -9.50 1.73 -5.87
N THR A 50 -8.91 2.74 -5.25
CA THR A 50 -7.48 2.80 -4.92
C THR A 50 -7.29 3.53 -3.60
N VAL A 51 -6.08 3.48 -3.05
CA VAL A 51 -5.69 4.19 -1.83
C VAL A 51 -4.46 5.04 -2.11
N LEU A 52 -4.49 6.29 -1.66
CA LEU A 52 -3.35 7.19 -1.63
C LEU A 52 -2.89 7.41 -0.19
N ARG A 53 -1.69 7.95 -0.06
CA ARG A 53 -1.06 8.33 1.20
C ARG A 53 -0.38 9.68 1.01
N ASP A 54 -0.17 10.42 2.09
CA ASP A 54 0.68 11.59 2.09
C ASP A 54 2.02 11.30 1.38
N PRO A 55 2.38 12.06 0.32
CA PRO A 55 3.55 11.77 -0.50
C PRO A 55 4.88 11.80 0.25
N ALA A 56 5.04 12.69 1.23
CA ALA A 56 6.28 12.79 1.99
C ALA A 56 6.44 11.60 2.95
N TYR A 57 5.38 11.21 3.65
CA TYR A 57 5.40 10.02 4.51
C TYR A 57 5.47 8.72 3.72
N LEU A 58 4.87 8.67 2.52
CA LEU A 58 5.07 7.54 1.61
C LEU A 58 6.52 7.46 1.15
N PHE A 59 7.13 8.59 0.76
CA PHE A 59 8.52 8.64 0.33
C PHE A 59 9.48 8.18 1.43
N GLU A 60 9.33 8.68 2.66
CA GLU A 60 10.13 8.19 3.81
C GLU A 60 9.99 6.68 3.99
N SER A 61 8.76 6.18 3.95
CA SER A 61 8.48 4.75 4.09
C SER A 61 9.12 3.93 2.96
N SER A 62 8.98 4.38 1.71
CA SER A 62 9.54 3.73 0.51
C SER A 62 11.07 3.72 0.55
N PHE A 63 11.67 4.86 0.88
CA PHE A 63 13.11 5.03 0.95
C PHE A 63 13.76 4.06 1.96
N HIS A 64 13.19 3.97 3.16
CA HIS A 64 13.67 3.02 4.17
C HIS A 64 13.39 1.56 3.79
N TYR A 65 12.21 1.26 3.24
CA TYR A 65 11.83 -0.10 2.92
C TYR A 65 12.62 -0.68 1.73
N PHE A 66 12.80 0.10 0.66
CA PHE A 66 13.40 -0.35 -0.60
C PHE A 66 14.86 0.07 -0.78
N GLY A 67 15.42 0.95 0.06
CA GLY A 67 16.77 1.51 -0.15
C GLY A 67 17.83 0.44 -0.46
N ARG A 68 17.82 -0.70 0.24
CA ARG A 68 18.80 -1.78 -0.01
C ARG A 68 18.71 -2.43 -1.40
N VAL A 69 17.57 -2.32 -2.09
CA VAL A 69 17.39 -2.84 -3.46
C VAL A 69 17.40 -1.73 -4.52
N ILE A 70 17.76 -0.50 -4.14
CA ILE A 70 17.91 0.65 -5.02
C ILE A 70 19.38 1.10 -4.99
N PRO A 71 20.21 0.72 -5.98
CA PRO A 71 21.64 1.01 -6.00
C PRO A 71 22.00 2.49 -5.82
N LEU A 72 21.12 3.40 -6.22
CA LEU A 72 21.31 4.86 -6.05
C LEU A 72 21.48 5.25 -4.58
N THR A 73 20.88 4.52 -3.64
CA THR A 73 20.97 4.83 -2.20
C THR A 73 22.25 4.30 -1.54
N TRP A 74 23.02 3.44 -2.21
CA TRP A 74 24.20 2.80 -1.62
C TRP A 74 25.38 3.75 -1.51
N LYS A 75 25.42 4.77 -2.37
CA LYS A 75 26.44 5.84 -2.37
C LYS A 75 26.20 6.88 -1.27
N LEU A 76 25.02 6.90 -0.66
CA LEU A 76 24.69 7.83 0.41
C LEU A 76 25.48 7.49 1.68
N THR A 77 26.19 8.49 2.18
CA THR A 77 26.99 8.44 3.40
C THR A 77 26.25 9.13 4.55
N GLY A 78 26.66 8.86 5.79
CA GLY A 78 26.06 9.44 6.99
C GLY A 78 25.01 8.55 7.65
N GLU A 79 24.60 8.93 8.86
CA GLU A 79 23.62 8.19 9.66
C GLU A 79 22.19 8.32 9.10
N ASP A 80 21.83 9.52 8.63
CA ASP A 80 20.54 9.79 7.99
C ASP A 80 20.68 9.92 6.47
N LYS A 81 20.59 8.77 5.79
CA LYS A 81 20.66 8.69 4.33
C LYS A 81 19.50 9.41 3.63
N LEU A 82 18.34 9.50 4.27
CA LEU A 82 17.17 10.17 3.71
C LEU A 82 17.41 11.68 3.68
N ALA A 83 17.91 12.24 4.78
CA ALA A 83 18.30 13.64 4.86
C ALA A 83 19.43 14.00 3.88
N GLU A 84 20.42 13.11 3.73
CA GLU A 84 21.49 13.26 2.73
C GLU A 84 20.93 13.33 1.31
N PHE A 85 20.07 12.37 0.95
CA PHE A 85 19.41 12.34 -0.36
C PHE A 85 18.60 13.62 -0.62
N LEU A 86 17.79 14.04 0.34
CA LEU A 86 16.91 15.21 0.21
C LEU A 86 17.67 16.56 0.21
N ARG A 87 18.97 16.58 0.54
CA ARG A 87 19.79 17.80 0.43
C ARG A 87 20.01 18.19 -1.03
N ASP A 88 20.27 17.21 -1.89
CA ASP A 88 20.46 17.39 -3.34
C ASP A 88 19.97 16.13 -4.08
N PRO A 89 18.64 15.94 -4.21
CA PRO A 89 18.09 14.70 -4.75
C PRO A 89 18.45 14.51 -6.23
N TRP A 90 18.62 15.59 -6.99
CA TRP A 90 19.04 15.53 -8.39
C TRP A 90 20.47 15.03 -8.58
N HIS A 91 21.34 15.17 -7.57
CA HIS A 91 22.68 14.58 -7.60
C HIS A 91 22.65 13.05 -7.48
N TYR A 92 21.71 12.51 -6.71
CA TYR A 92 21.63 11.07 -6.43
C TYR A 92 20.62 10.33 -7.30
N TYR A 93 19.65 11.03 -7.88
CA TYR A 93 18.57 10.44 -8.66
C TYR A 93 18.92 10.30 -10.14
N ASP A 94 18.74 9.10 -10.68
CA ASP A 94 18.75 8.82 -12.11
C ASP A 94 17.45 8.07 -12.46
N PRO A 95 16.57 8.63 -13.32
CA PRO A 95 15.31 7.99 -13.69
C PRO A 95 15.50 6.64 -14.40
N ASN A 96 16.68 6.39 -15.00
CA ASN A 96 17.01 5.11 -15.63
C ASN A 96 17.66 4.11 -14.65
N GLY A 97 17.84 4.52 -13.39
CA GLY A 97 18.42 3.68 -12.35
C GLY A 97 17.54 2.46 -12.05
N PHE A 98 18.19 1.34 -11.71
CA PHE A 98 17.47 0.14 -11.28
C PHE A 98 16.59 0.45 -10.06
N ASN A 99 15.29 0.16 -10.16
CA ASN A 99 14.30 0.44 -9.12
C ASN A 99 14.15 1.93 -8.73
N ALA A 100 14.54 2.86 -9.60
CA ALA A 100 14.47 4.30 -9.32
C ALA A 100 13.03 4.83 -9.10
N HIS A 101 12.00 4.13 -9.59
CA HIS A 101 10.59 4.51 -9.39
C HIS A 101 10.18 4.59 -7.92
N TYR A 102 10.83 3.85 -7.02
CA TYR A 102 10.57 3.94 -5.57
C TYR A 102 11.07 5.25 -4.92
N LEU A 103 11.92 6.02 -5.62
CA LEU A 103 12.53 7.23 -5.08
C LEU A 103 11.86 8.53 -5.53
N GLN A 104 10.86 8.51 -6.41
CA GLN A 104 10.20 9.75 -6.83
C GLN A 104 8.78 9.48 -7.36
N ASN A 105 7.80 10.23 -6.88
CA ASN A 105 6.40 10.21 -7.33
C ASN A 105 5.83 8.77 -7.45
N LEU A 106 5.99 7.98 -6.38
CA LEU A 106 5.63 6.56 -6.37
C LEU A 106 4.12 6.33 -6.60
N LEU A 107 3.23 7.19 -6.08
CA LEU A 107 1.79 7.03 -6.31
C LEU A 107 1.44 7.18 -7.78
N PHE A 108 2.03 8.17 -8.45
CA PHE A 108 1.80 8.41 -9.86
C PHE A 108 2.31 7.23 -10.72
N PHE A 109 3.46 6.66 -10.35
CA PHE A 109 3.98 5.43 -10.94
C PHE A 109 3.01 4.25 -10.75
N ASP A 110 2.56 4.01 -9.52
CA ASP A 110 1.67 2.90 -9.17
C ASP A 110 0.33 2.96 -9.92
N LEU A 111 -0.13 4.18 -10.25
CA LEU A 111 -1.35 4.41 -11.03
C LEU A 111 -1.18 4.19 -12.54
N GLY A 112 0.05 3.96 -13.01
CA GLY A 112 0.37 3.61 -14.38
C GLY A 112 0.98 4.74 -15.23
N TYR A 113 1.42 5.84 -14.63
CA TYR A 113 1.91 7.02 -15.35
C TYR A 113 3.43 7.21 -15.20
N ASP A 114 4.00 8.08 -16.05
CA ASP A 114 5.41 8.46 -15.96
C ASP A 114 5.66 9.37 -14.75
N ASN A 115 6.34 8.82 -13.75
CA ASN A 115 6.67 9.50 -12.49
C ASN A 115 7.82 10.52 -12.61
N ASN A 116 8.48 10.59 -13.77
CA ASN A 116 9.59 11.51 -14.07
C ASN A 116 9.20 12.67 -14.97
N MET A 117 7.94 12.76 -15.38
CA MET A 117 7.49 13.83 -16.26
C MET A 117 7.68 15.21 -15.62
N ASN A 118 7.74 16.25 -16.44
CA ASN A 118 7.79 17.61 -15.92
C ASN A 118 6.54 17.90 -15.08
N ALA A 119 6.72 18.12 -13.77
CA ALA A 119 5.63 18.37 -12.84
C ALA A 119 4.79 19.62 -13.19
N ASN A 120 5.34 20.56 -13.97
CA ASN A 120 4.64 21.74 -14.47
C ASN A 120 3.95 21.53 -15.83
N SER A 121 4.05 20.33 -16.41
CA SER A 121 3.33 19.98 -17.63
C SER A 121 1.82 19.98 -17.37
N PRO A 122 0.99 20.51 -18.29
CA PRO A 122 -0.47 20.42 -18.19
C PRO A 122 -0.97 18.96 -18.18
N LEU A 123 -0.18 18.03 -18.74
CA LEU A 123 -0.49 16.60 -18.73
C LEU A 123 -0.66 16.02 -17.32
N VAL A 124 0.00 16.60 -16.30
CA VAL A 124 -0.17 16.15 -14.91
C VAL A 124 -1.63 16.32 -14.47
N GLU A 125 -2.22 17.47 -14.77
CA GLU A 125 -3.62 17.76 -14.44
C GLU A 125 -4.57 16.90 -15.27
N GLU A 126 -4.28 16.70 -16.55
CA GLU A 126 -5.08 15.82 -17.42
C GLU A 126 -5.12 14.37 -16.89
N HIS A 127 -3.99 13.85 -16.43
CA HIS A 127 -3.91 12.51 -15.83
C HIS A 127 -4.60 12.44 -14.46
N ILE A 128 -4.51 13.47 -13.61
CA ILE A 128 -5.27 13.55 -12.35
C ILE A 128 -6.78 13.46 -12.63
N GLN A 129 -7.27 14.20 -13.62
CA GLN A 129 -8.68 14.13 -14.01
C GLN A 129 -9.06 12.78 -14.64
N GLU A 130 -8.15 12.14 -15.36
CA GLU A 130 -8.36 10.77 -15.86
C GLU A 130 -8.51 9.78 -14.71
N ILE A 131 -7.66 9.89 -13.67
CA ILE A 131 -7.76 9.08 -12.45
C ILE A 131 -9.11 9.31 -11.76
N ASP A 132 -9.55 10.56 -11.63
CA ASP A 132 -10.83 10.90 -10.98
C ASP A 132 -12.04 10.34 -11.72
N ARG A 133 -12.00 10.35 -13.07
CA ARG A 133 -13.02 9.72 -13.91
C ARG A 133 -13.01 8.19 -13.83
N ARG A 134 -11.86 7.59 -13.51
CA ARG A 134 -11.65 6.13 -13.49
C ARG A 134 -12.07 5.50 -12.17
N PHE A 135 -11.70 6.11 -11.05
CA PHE A 135 -11.91 5.53 -9.72
C PHE A 135 -13.21 6.02 -9.10
N HIS A 136 -14.05 5.09 -8.68
CA HIS A 136 -15.30 5.39 -7.98
C HIS A 136 -15.02 5.96 -6.58
N LEU A 137 -13.95 5.46 -5.95
CA LEU A 137 -13.43 5.96 -4.68
C LEU A 137 -11.90 5.92 -4.68
N VAL A 138 -11.29 7.06 -4.35
CA VAL A 138 -9.88 7.17 -3.98
C VAL A 138 -9.83 7.36 -2.47
N MET A 139 -9.38 6.32 -1.77
CA MET A 139 -9.23 6.28 -0.31
C MET A 139 -7.97 7.03 0.12
N LEU A 140 -7.94 7.52 1.35
CA LEU A 140 -6.76 8.17 1.95
C LEU A 140 -6.34 7.41 3.19
N LEU A 141 -5.07 7.01 3.27
CA LEU A 141 -4.55 6.23 4.38
C LEU A 141 -4.59 6.99 5.71
N GLU A 142 -4.47 8.32 5.67
CA GLU A 142 -4.56 9.22 6.82
C GLU A 142 -5.97 9.25 7.42
N TYR A 143 -6.99 8.94 6.62
CA TYR A 143 -8.41 8.89 6.98
C TYR A 143 -8.96 7.49 6.66
N PHE A 144 -8.24 6.46 7.08
CA PHE A 144 -8.50 5.08 6.67
C PHE A 144 -9.86 4.58 7.18
N ASP A 145 -10.28 4.97 8.38
CA ASP A 145 -11.59 4.59 8.94
C ASP A 145 -12.72 5.21 8.12
N GLU A 146 -12.67 6.52 7.83
CA GLU A 146 -13.63 7.19 6.96
C GLU A 146 -13.62 6.59 5.55
N SER A 147 -12.43 6.25 5.03
CA SER A 147 -12.26 5.61 3.73
C SER A 147 -12.95 4.24 3.67
N LEU A 148 -12.85 3.44 4.73
CA LEU A 148 -13.53 2.15 4.83
C LEU A 148 -15.04 2.30 4.97
N VAL A 149 -15.53 3.31 5.69
CA VAL A 149 -16.97 3.62 5.77
C VAL A 149 -17.51 4.00 4.39
N LEU A 150 -16.80 4.85 3.62
CA LEU A 150 -17.18 5.18 2.25
C LEU A 150 -17.11 3.97 1.32
N LEU A 151 -16.10 3.10 1.46
CA LEU A 151 -15.98 1.87 0.69
C LEU A 151 -17.14 0.91 0.98
N LYS A 152 -17.51 0.78 2.26
CA LYS A 152 -18.65 -0.03 2.70
C LYS A 152 -19.95 0.44 2.06
N ASP A 153 -20.20 1.75 2.07
CA ASP A 153 -21.39 2.33 1.44
C ASP A 153 -21.39 2.10 -0.08
N LEU A 154 -20.24 2.35 -0.74
CA LEU A 154 -20.06 2.14 -2.19
C LEU A 154 -20.32 0.70 -2.63
N LEU A 155 -19.91 -0.28 -1.83
CA LEU A 155 -20.03 -1.72 -2.16
C LEU A 155 -21.24 -2.39 -1.51
N CYS A 156 -22.09 -1.63 -0.80
CA CYS A 156 -23.23 -2.16 -0.04
C CYS A 156 -22.83 -3.25 0.99
N TRP A 157 -21.63 -3.12 1.54
CA TRP A 157 -21.09 -4.06 2.53
C TRP A 157 -21.67 -3.83 3.92
N GLN A 158 -21.56 -4.85 4.76
CA GLN A 158 -21.86 -4.75 6.18
C GLN A 158 -20.62 -4.29 6.95
N LEU A 159 -20.80 -3.93 8.23
CA LEU A 159 -19.71 -3.47 9.06
C LEU A 159 -18.64 -4.56 9.23
N GLU A 160 -19.06 -5.82 9.31
CA GLU A 160 -18.19 -6.99 9.48
C GLU A 160 -17.21 -7.18 8.32
N ASP A 161 -17.57 -6.72 7.13
CA ASP A 161 -16.76 -6.85 5.91
C ASP A 161 -15.58 -5.85 5.87
N ILE A 162 -15.64 -4.78 6.66
CA ILE A 162 -14.60 -3.74 6.73
C ILE A 162 -13.81 -3.74 8.05
N LEU A 163 -14.02 -4.75 8.91
CA LEU A 163 -13.21 -4.91 10.12
C LEU A 163 -11.77 -5.24 9.74
N TYR A 164 -10.82 -4.63 10.44
CA TYR A 164 -9.41 -4.78 10.11
C TYR A 164 -8.51 -4.69 11.34
N PHE A 165 -7.31 -5.27 11.20
CA PHE A 165 -6.20 -5.04 12.13
C PHE A 165 -5.11 -4.28 11.40
N LYS A 166 -4.44 -3.36 12.11
CA LYS A 166 -3.32 -2.60 11.56
C LYS A 166 -2.09 -3.51 11.43
N LEU A 167 -1.97 -4.19 10.30
CA LEU A 167 -0.80 -4.98 9.95
C LEU A 167 0.34 -4.08 9.43
N ASN A 168 1.56 -4.62 9.37
CA ASN A 168 2.76 -3.96 8.86
C ASN A 168 3.14 -2.64 9.58
N ALA A 169 2.75 -2.49 10.85
CA ALA A 169 3.18 -1.36 11.66
C ALA A 169 4.70 -1.43 11.91
N ARG A 170 5.43 -0.32 11.74
CA ARG A 170 6.87 -0.27 12.03
C ARG A 170 7.10 -0.02 13.53
N LYS A 171 8.15 -0.63 14.09
CA LYS A 171 8.65 -0.35 15.44
C LYS A 171 9.05 1.13 15.55
N GLY A 172 8.54 1.82 16.58
CA GLY A 172 8.80 3.25 16.79
C GLY A 172 8.00 4.19 15.87
N SER A 173 6.94 3.70 15.20
CA SER A 173 6.12 4.49 14.25
C SER A 173 5.15 5.50 14.85
N THR A 174 5.21 5.76 16.16
CA THR A 174 4.31 6.73 16.81
C THR A 174 4.63 8.19 16.47
N VAL A 175 5.79 8.48 15.90
CA VAL A 175 6.17 9.80 15.39
C VAL A 175 6.93 9.61 14.08
N SER A 176 6.55 10.33 13.02
CA SER A 176 7.32 10.34 11.77
C SER A 176 8.75 10.79 12.05
N ARG A 177 9.73 10.12 11.43
CA ARG A 177 11.14 10.53 11.52
C ARG A 177 11.45 11.82 10.76
N LEU A 178 10.49 12.32 9.98
CA LEU A 178 10.66 13.57 9.23
C LEU A 178 10.55 14.76 10.18
N THR A 179 11.63 15.53 10.29
CA THR A 179 11.53 16.90 10.79
C THR A 179 10.66 17.74 9.84
N PRO A 180 10.07 18.87 10.29
CA PRO A 180 9.30 19.74 9.41
C PRO A 180 10.06 20.14 8.14
N GLU A 181 11.36 20.40 8.24
CA GLU A 181 12.21 20.72 7.09
C GLU A 181 12.32 19.56 6.09
N LEU A 182 12.54 18.32 6.58
CA LEU A 182 12.63 17.15 5.71
C LEU A 182 11.29 16.82 5.07
N TYR A 183 10.18 17.06 5.77
CA TYR A 183 8.84 16.90 5.22
C TYR A 183 8.59 17.83 4.03
N GLU A 184 8.96 19.10 4.13
CA GLU A 184 8.83 20.06 3.02
C GLU A 184 9.73 19.70 1.83
N LYS A 185 10.96 19.25 2.10
CA LYS A 185 11.87 18.75 1.05
C LYS A 185 11.31 17.52 0.35
N ALA A 186 10.80 16.55 1.09
CA ALA A 186 10.19 15.34 0.54
C ALA A 186 8.91 15.66 -0.26
N THR A 187 8.09 16.60 0.22
CA THR A 187 6.90 17.10 -0.49
C THR A 187 7.29 17.75 -1.81
N SER A 188 8.30 18.63 -1.78
CA SER A 188 8.80 19.34 -2.96
C SER A 188 9.42 18.38 -3.98
N TRP A 189 10.15 17.37 -3.52
CA TRP A 189 10.74 16.33 -4.37
C TRP A 189 9.68 15.48 -5.09
N ASN A 190 8.57 15.19 -4.40
CA ASN A 190 7.44 14.42 -4.92
C ASN A 190 6.28 15.34 -5.38
N LEU A 191 6.60 16.32 -6.22
CA LEU A 191 5.64 17.38 -6.58
C LEU A 191 4.42 16.87 -7.35
N ILE A 192 4.55 15.83 -8.18
CA ILE A 192 3.42 15.25 -8.92
C ILE A 192 2.47 14.57 -7.94
N ASP A 193 3.01 13.71 -7.07
CA ASP A 193 2.23 13.06 -6.02
C ASP A 193 1.60 14.08 -5.07
N THR A 194 2.26 15.20 -4.80
CA THR A 194 1.71 16.31 -4.00
C THR A 194 0.49 16.94 -4.68
N LYS A 195 0.54 17.19 -5.99
CA LYS A 195 -0.63 17.69 -6.75
C LYS A 195 -1.77 16.67 -6.75
N LEU A 196 -1.44 15.40 -7.01
CA LEU A 196 -2.37 14.27 -6.98
C LEU A 196 -3.08 14.17 -5.62
N TYR A 197 -2.32 14.11 -4.53
CA TYR A 197 -2.84 13.96 -3.17
C TYR A 197 -3.71 15.15 -2.77
N ARG A 198 -3.31 16.39 -3.09
CA ARG A 198 -4.13 17.58 -2.82
C ARG A 198 -5.48 17.54 -3.53
N TYR A 199 -5.50 17.16 -4.81
CA TYR A 199 -6.74 17.00 -5.58
C TYR A 199 -7.66 15.97 -4.90
N PHE A 200 -7.16 14.77 -4.62
CA PHE A 200 -7.96 13.70 -4.04
C PHE A 200 -8.30 13.91 -2.57
N ASN A 201 -7.52 14.68 -1.81
CA ASN A 201 -7.91 15.13 -0.47
C ASN A 201 -9.17 16.00 -0.53
N ALA A 202 -9.22 16.97 -1.46
CA ALA A 202 -10.39 17.81 -1.65
C ALA A 202 -11.60 17.00 -2.17
N THR A 203 -11.40 16.04 -3.08
CA THR A 203 -12.51 15.20 -3.59
C THR A 203 -13.02 14.23 -2.53
N PHE A 204 -12.13 13.68 -1.71
CA PHE A 204 -12.46 12.81 -0.58
C PHE A 204 -13.37 13.52 0.42
N TRP A 205 -13.00 14.73 0.86
CA TRP A 205 -13.83 15.48 1.81
C TRP A 205 -15.19 15.88 1.23
N ARG A 206 -15.29 16.14 -0.09
CA ARG A 206 -16.60 16.30 -0.74
C ARG A 206 -17.47 15.03 -0.65
N LYS A 207 -16.87 13.84 -0.77
CA LYS A 207 -17.58 12.56 -0.56
C LYS A 207 -18.00 12.37 0.90
N VAL A 208 -17.17 12.78 1.86
CA VAL A 208 -17.52 12.78 3.29
C VAL A 208 -18.69 13.73 3.58
N GLU A 209 -18.71 14.94 3.00
CA GLU A 209 -19.86 15.85 3.12
C GLU A 209 -21.14 15.23 2.55
N ALA A 210 -21.05 14.62 1.37
CA ALA A 210 -22.19 14.00 0.71
C ALA A 210 -22.74 12.80 1.51
N TYR A 211 -21.86 12.05 2.19
CA TYR A 211 -22.25 10.98 3.12
C TYR A 211 -22.93 11.53 4.39
N GLY A 212 -22.52 12.73 4.81
CA GLY A 212 -22.98 13.42 6.01
C GLY A 212 -22.01 13.26 7.19
N ARG A 213 -21.52 14.38 7.74
CA ARG A 213 -20.50 14.38 8.80
C ARG A 213 -20.93 13.68 10.08
N GLU A 214 -22.18 13.87 10.52
CA GLU A 214 -22.70 13.23 11.73
C GLU A 214 -22.81 11.70 11.55
N ARG A 215 -23.32 11.27 10.39
CA ARG A 215 -23.38 9.85 10.02
C ARG A 215 -21.98 9.24 9.94
N MET A 216 -21.04 9.93 9.31
CA MET A 216 -19.64 9.51 9.22
C MET A 216 -19.03 9.29 10.61
N ALA A 217 -19.16 10.28 11.50
CA ALA A 217 -18.60 10.18 12.86
C ALA A 217 -19.19 9.01 13.64
N LYS A 218 -20.50 8.76 13.52
CA LYS A 218 -21.17 7.62 14.15
C LYS A 218 -20.63 6.28 13.61
N ASP A 219 -20.56 6.13 12.30
CA ASP A 219 -20.16 4.88 11.67
C ASP A 219 -18.67 4.57 11.89
N VAL A 220 -17.81 5.61 11.91
CA VAL A 220 -16.40 5.47 12.31
C VAL A 220 -16.27 5.03 13.76
N ALA A 221 -17.02 5.64 14.68
CA ALA A 221 -16.99 5.23 16.09
C ALA A 221 -17.46 3.78 16.27
N GLU A 222 -18.45 3.35 15.50
CA GLU A 222 -18.92 1.97 15.50
C GLU A 222 -17.86 0.99 14.96
N LEU A 223 -17.20 1.34 13.84
CA LEU A 223 -16.09 0.58 13.27
C LEU A 223 -14.94 0.42 14.26
N GLN A 224 -14.51 1.50 14.90
CA GLN A 224 -13.45 1.47 15.90
C GLN A 224 -13.81 0.57 17.08
N ARG A 225 -15.05 0.67 17.58
CA ARG A 225 -15.55 -0.18 18.67
C ARG A 225 -15.54 -1.66 18.31
N GLU A 226 -16.02 -2.03 17.13
CA GLU A 226 -16.03 -3.44 16.70
C GLU A 226 -14.62 -3.96 16.38
N ASN A 227 -13.73 -3.11 15.85
CA ASN A 227 -12.31 -3.44 15.71
C ASN A 227 -11.65 -3.74 17.06
N GLU A 228 -11.86 -2.91 18.09
CA GLU A 228 -11.32 -3.16 19.44
C GLU A 228 -11.87 -4.44 20.07
N LYS A 229 -13.16 -4.69 19.89
CA LYS A 229 -13.78 -5.95 20.31
C LYS A 229 -13.12 -7.14 19.61
N MET A 230 -12.92 -7.07 18.30
CA MET A 230 -12.24 -8.13 17.55
C MET A 230 -10.78 -8.31 17.97
N LYS A 231 -10.05 -7.23 18.27
CA LYS A 231 -8.69 -7.30 18.83
C LYS A 231 -8.69 -8.09 20.14
N SER A 232 -9.62 -7.80 21.05
CA SER A 232 -9.70 -8.49 22.36
C SER A 232 -9.99 -10.00 22.24
N ILE A 233 -10.73 -10.38 21.19
CA ILE A 233 -11.07 -11.77 20.87
C ILE A 233 -9.88 -12.49 20.23
N CYS A 234 -9.23 -11.86 19.25
CA CYS A 234 -8.26 -12.51 18.37
C CYS A 234 -6.82 -12.43 18.83
N ILE A 235 -6.40 -11.32 19.46
CA ILE A 235 -4.99 -10.99 19.66
C ILE A 235 -4.56 -11.33 21.09
N ASP A 236 -3.50 -12.13 21.21
CA ASP A 236 -2.88 -12.43 22.50
C ASP A 236 -2.22 -11.18 23.08
N GLY A 237 -2.56 -10.83 24.31
CA GLY A 237 -2.11 -9.58 24.95
C GLY A 237 -2.70 -8.28 24.37
N GLY A 238 -3.48 -8.34 23.28
CA GLY A 238 -4.16 -7.18 22.71
C GLY A 238 -3.26 -6.15 22.01
N HIS A 239 -1.98 -6.44 21.78
CA HIS A 239 -1.02 -5.50 21.19
C HIS A 239 -0.12 -6.16 20.14
N ALA A 240 0.50 -5.33 19.31
CA ALA A 240 1.48 -5.77 18.32
C ALA A 240 2.83 -6.07 19.00
N VAL A 241 3.54 -7.08 18.51
CA VAL A 241 4.82 -7.55 19.05
C VAL A 241 5.89 -7.55 17.96
N ASP A 242 7.16 -7.53 18.39
CA ASP A 242 8.30 -7.72 17.49
C ASP A 242 8.18 -9.06 16.74
N ALA A 243 8.63 -9.10 15.48
CA ALA A 243 8.51 -10.31 14.66
C ALA A 243 9.17 -11.56 15.28
N SER A 244 10.25 -11.37 16.07
CA SER A 244 10.92 -12.45 16.80
C SER A 244 10.11 -13.00 17.99
N ALA A 245 9.12 -12.24 18.49
CA ALA A 245 8.24 -12.65 19.58
C ALA A 245 6.93 -13.31 19.08
N ILE A 246 6.77 -13.47 17.77
CA ILE A 246 5.63 -14.17 17.17
C ILE A 246 5.85 -15.68 17.26
N GLN A 247 4.91 -16.37 17.91
CA GLN A 247 5.00 -17.80 18.24
C GLN A 247 4.79 -18.69 17.02
N GLU A 248 3.90 -18.31 16.11
CA GLU A 248 3.60 -19.08 14.89
C GLU A 248 4.40 -18.53 13.69
N SER A 249 5.28 -19.33 13.11
CA SER A 249 6.07 -18.94 11.92
C SER A 249 5.19 -18.50 10.74
N SER A 250 4.02 -19.12 10.58
CA SER A 250 3.03 -18.76 9.54
C SER A 250 2.39 -17.38 9.73
N MET A 251 2.55 -16.75 10.90
CA MET A 251 2.06 -15.41 11.22
C MET A 251 3.17 -14.35 11.21
N GLN A 252 4.41 -14.73 10.91
CA GLN A 252 5.50 -13.77 10.86
C GLN A 252 5.38 -12.88 9.61
N PRO A 253 5.31 -11.55 9.78
CA PRO A 253 5.29 -10.64 8.64
C PRO A 253 6.62 -10.70 7.90
N TRP A 254 6.57 -10.48 6.59
CA TRP A 254 7.77 -10.32 5.79
C TRP A 254 8.61 -9.15 6.32
N GLN A 255 9.93 -9.34 6.38
CA GLN A 255 10.87 -8.33 6.86
C GLN A 255 11.75 -7.83 5.71
N PRO A 256 11.96 -6.51 5.58
CA PRO A 256 12.94 -5.93 4.68
C PRO A 256 14.33 -6.51 4.93
N LEU A 257 15.17 -6.53 3.90
CA LEU A 257 16.53 -7.07 4.01
C LEU A 257 17.29 -6.30 5.10
N GLY A 258 17.78 -7.07 6.10
CA GLY A 258 18.51 -6.63 7.29
C GLY A 258 17.89 -5.51 8.14
N GLU A 259 16.57 -5.34 8.10
CA GLU A 259 15.82 -4.64 9.14
C GLU A 259 14.68 -5.53 9.65
N LYS A 260 14.60 -5.73 10.98
CA LYS A 260 13.47 -6.42 11.62
C LYS A 260 12.55 -5.41 12.29
N SER A 261 12.03 -4.47 11.50
CA SER A 261 11.27 -3.32 12.00
C SER A 261 9.76 -3.51 11.92
N ILE A 262 9.25 -4.51 11.19
CA ILE A 262 7.82 -4.71 10.99
C ILE A 262 7.25 -5.57 12.13
N LEU A 263 6.29 -5.01 12.86
CA LEU A 263 5.58 -5.67 13.95
C LEU A 263 4.49 -6.60 13.40
N GLY A 264 4.12 -7.60 14.20
CA GLY A 264 2.98 -8.48 13.93
C GLY A 264 2.21 -8.78 15.21
N TYR A 265 1.42 -9.84 15.20
CA TYR A 265 0.54 -10.19 16.31
C TYR A 265 0.61 -11.68 16.62
N ASN A 266 0.40 -12.02 17.88
CA ASN A 266 0.16 -13.40 18.31
C ASN A 266 -1.33 -13.69 18.32
N LEU A 267 -1.74 -14.82 17.74
CA LEU A 267 -3.11 -15.31 17.84
C LEU A 267 -3.37 -15.83 19.26
N LYS A 268 -4.52 -15.45 19.84
CA LYS A 268 -4.93 -15.89 21.17
C LYS A 268 -5.14 -17.41 21.19
N LYS A 269 -4.63 -18.09 22.23
CA LYS A 269 -4.67 -19.57 22.33
C LYS A 269 -6.07 -20.14 22.49
N LYS A 270 -6.97 -19.40 23.14
CA LYS A 270 -8.36 -19.81 23.41
C LYS A 270 -9.32 -18.83 22.72
N ILE A 271 -9.76 -19.18 21.52
CA ILE A 271 -10.76 -18.42 20.75
C ILE A 271 -12.00 -19.29 20.61
N ASN A 272 -13.18 -18.69 20.76
CA ASN A 272 -14.44 -19.39 20.49
C ASN A 272 -14.45 -19.92 19.04
N LYS A 273 -14.91 -21.16 18.83
CA LYS A 273 -15.00 -21.80 17.50
C LYS A 273 -15.61 -20.89 16.43
N LYS A 274 -16.60 -20.05 16.79
CA LYS A 274 -17.23 -19.07 15.89
C LYS A 274 -16.22 -18.10 15.25
N HIS A 275 -15.21 -17.64 16.00
CA HIS A 275 -14.29 -16.59 15.54
C HIS A 275 -12.92 -17.14 15.11
N GLN A 276 -12.63 -18.42 15.36
CA GLN A 276 -11.29 -19.00 15.14
C GLN A 276 -10.78 -18.81 13.70
N LYS A 277 -11.63 -19.13 12.70
CA LYS A 277 -11.27 -18.99 11.28
C LYS A 277 -11.09 -17.52 10.87
N LEU A 278 -11.96 -16.63 11.36
CA LEU A 278 -11.91 -15.20 11.05
C LEU A 278 -10.67 -14.55 11.66
N CYS A 279 -10.42 -14.75 12.95
CA CYS A 279 -9.22 -14.25 13.63
C CYS A 279 -7.93 -14.68 12.94
N ARG A 280 -7.85 -15.95 12.51
CA ARG A 280 -6.71 -16.45 11.75
C ARG A 280 -6.52 -15.65 10.46
N LYS A 281 -7.58 -15.51 9.66
CA LYS A 281 -7.54 -14.76 8.39
C LYS A 281 -7.15 -13.30 8.58
N MET A 282 -7.72 -12.60 9.56
CA MET A 282 -7.44 -11.18 9.82
C MET A 282 -6.00 -10.93 10.30
N LEU A 283 -5.36 -11.93 10.92
CA LEU A 283 -3.99 -11.85 11.42
C LEU A 283 -2.93 -12.39 10.45
N THR A 284 -3.34 -13.14 9.42
CA THR A 284 -2.42 -13.65 8.40
C THR A 284 -1.78 -12.48 7.65
N PRO A 285 -0.44 -12.35 7.62
CA PRO A 285 0.20 -11.28 6.86
C PRO A 285 0.02 -11.46 5.34
N GLU A 286 0.10 -10.35 4.62
CA GLU A 286 -0.28 -10.25 3.19
C GLU A 286 0.34 -11.34 2.30
N ILE A 287 1.66 -11.57 2.39
CA ILE A 287 2.37 -12.55 1.55
C ILE A 287 1.84 -13.98 1.76
N GLN A 288 1.55 -14.33 3.01
CA GLN A 288 0.96 -15.61 3.36
C GLN A 288 -0.51 -15.67 2.89
N TYR A 289 -1.26 -14.59 3.05
CA TYR A 289 -2.66 -14.53 2.62
C TYR A 289 -2.78 -14.67 1.08
N LEU A 290 -1.94 -13.98 0.32
CA LEU A 290 -1.88 -14.10 -1.15
C LEU A 290 -1.46 -15.50 -1.58
N THR A 291 -0.55 -16.14 -0.85
CA THR A 291 -0.21 -17.56 -1.08
C THR A 291 -1.43 -18.45 -0.91
N ASP A 292 -2.22 -18.23 0.14
CA ASP A 292 -3.45 -19.00 0.42
C ASP A 292 -4.53 -18.79 -0.65
N LEU A 293 -4.53 -17.62 -1.30
CA LEU A 293 -5.37 -17.31 -2.46
C LEU A 293 -4.84 -17.88 -3.79
N GLY A 294 -3.72 -18.62 -3.77
CA GLY A 294 -3.16 -19.27 -4.95
C GLY A 294 -2.19 -18.41 -5.78
N VAL A 295 -1.75 -17.26 -5.26
CA VAL A 295 -0.74 -16.43 -5.95
C VAL A 295 0.62 -17.14 -5.90
N ASN A 296 1.23 -17.34 -7.07
CA ASN A 296 2.55 -17.98 -7.18
C ASN A 296 3.66 -17.01 -6.76
N LEU A 297 3.96 -17.01 -5.48
CA LEU A 297 5.00 -16.22 -4.83
C LEU A 297 6.36 -16.95 -4.79
N TRP A 298 6.66 -17.82 -5.76
CA TRP A 298 7.89 -18.62 -5.74
C TRP A 298 9.17 -17.77 -5.73
N ILE A 299 9.19 -16.64 -6.42
CA ILE A 299 10.34 -15.71 -6.42
C ILE A 299 10.53 -15.11 -5.02
N THR A 300 9.47 -14.61 -4.37
CA THR A 300 9.57 -14.03 -3.02
C THR A 300 9.91 -15.10 -1.97
N LYS A 301 9.40 -16.33 -2.11
CA LYS A 301 9.77 -17.48 -1.27
C LYS A 301 11.22 -17.92 -1.49
N LEU A 302 11.72 -17.87 -2.73
CA LEU A 302 13.12 -18.16 -3.05
C LEU A 302 14.05 -17.12 -2.40
N TRP A 303 13.73 -15.83 -2.51
CA TRP A 303 14.47 -14.75 -1.85
C TRP A 303 14.43 -14.88 -0.32
N SER A 304 13.29 -15.26 0.28
CA SER A 304 13.22 -15.57 1.71
C SER A 304 14.17 -16.71 2.10
N ARG A 305 14.18 -17.81 1.33
CA ARG A 305 15.07 -18.96 1.60
C ARG A 305 16.54 -18.62 1.41
N VAL A 306 16.88 -17.83 0.39
CA VAL A 306 18.26 -17.35 0.16
C VAL A 306 18.72 -16.48 1.33
N ARG A 307 17.87 -15.57 1.81
CA ARG A 307 18.15 -14.77 3.02
C ARG A 307 18.39 -15.66 4.25
N ASP A 308 17.47 -16.59 4.51
CA ASP A 308 17.54 -17.46 5.69
C ASP A 308 18.77 -18.40 5.62
N PHE A 309 19.17 -18.84 4.43
CA PHE A 309 20.38 -19.65 4.19
C PHE A 309 21.69 -18.86 4.38
N LEU A 310 21.72 -17.59 3.95
CA LEU A 310 22.90 -16.73 4.07
C LEU A 310 23.10 -16.13 5.47
N LYS A 311 22.21 -16.41 6.44
CA LYS A 311 22.19 -15.80 7.79
C LYS A 311 22.37 -14.27 7.75
N TRP A 312 21.73 -13.62 6.77
CA TRP A 312 21.91 -12.20 6.47
C TRP A 312 20.79 -11.32 7.02
#